data_AF-A0A8X7E4K6-F1
#
_entry.id   AF-A0A8X7E4K6-F1
#
_cell.length_a   1.000
_cell.length_b   1.000
_cell.length_c   1.000
_cell.angle_alpha   90.00
_cell.angle_beta   90.00
_cell.angle_gamma   90.00
#
_symmetry.space_group_name_H-M   'P 1'
#
loop_
_entity.id
_entity.type
_entity.pdbx_description
1 polymer ?
#
loop_
_entity_poly.entity_id
_entity_poly.type
_entity_poly.pdbx_seq_one_letter_code
_entity_poly.pdbx_strand_id
1 'polypeptide(L)' 'LLFLSGAFFPIDGLPGWMKVLSLVNPMTYGVDLARWSLVGVSSFGPGLDLAVLGAVAALSLFIAAFCYERATLE' A
#
# COMPACT_ATOMS: atom_id res chain seq x y z
N LEU A 1 5.31 11.12 -4.33
CA LEU A 1 4.67 9.90 -3.78
C LEU A 1 3.32 9.61 -4.45
N LEU A 2 2.38 10.56 -4.52
CA LEU A 2 1.08 10.39 -5.22
C LEU A 2 1.18 10.07 -6.72
N PHE A 3 2.12 10.69 -7.43
CA PHE A 3 2.34 10.48 -8.88
C PHE A 3 2.78 9.04 -9.23
N LEU A 4 3.41 8.35 -8.27
CA LEU A 4 3.96 6.99 -8.44
C LEU A 4 3.06 5.90 -7.81
N SER A 5 1.89 6.29 -7.30
CA SER A 5 0.95 5.39 -6.62
C SER A 5 0.01 4.65 -7.58
N GLY A 6 0.04 4.95 -8.88
CA GLY A 6 -0.91 4.40 -9.87
C GLY A 6 -2.27 5.09 -9.88
N ALA A 7 -2.43 6.21 -9.15
CA ALA A 7 -3.68 6.98 -9.08
C ALA A 7 -3.94 7.82 -10.36
N PHE A 8 -2.88 8.32 -11.01
CA PHE A 8 -2.98 9.11 -12.24
C PHE A 8 -2.59 8.34 -13.51
N PHE A 9 -1.77 7.28 -13.40
CA PHE A 9 -1.34 6.47 -14.53
C PHE A 9 -1.72 5.00 -14.30
N PRO A 10 -2.43 4.35 -15.25
CA PRO A 10 -2.68 2.92 -15.18
C PRO A 10 -1.35 2.16 -15.18
N ILE A 11 -1.21 1.24 -14.23
CA ILE A 11 0.04 0.52 -13.98
C ILE A 11 0.45 -0.34 -15.17
N ASP A 12 -0.51 -0.69 -16.05
CA ASP A 12 -0.28 -1.42 -17.30
C ASP A 12 0.56 -0.65 -18.34
N GLY A 13 0.60 0.68 -18.27
CA GLY A 13 1.38 1.52 -19.20
C GLY A 13 2.77 1.91 -18.70
N LEU A 14 3.18 1.47 -17.50
CA LEU A 14 4.42 1.92 -16.87
C LEU A 14 5.63 1.06 -17.29
N PRO A 15 6.80 1.67 -17.55
CA PRO A 15 8.03 0.92 -17.84
C PRO A 15 8.43 0.04 -16.65
N GLY A 16 9.03 -1.13 -16.91
CA GLY A 16 9.18 -2.21 -15.93
C GLY A 16 9.84 -1.83 -14.59
N TRP A 17 10.79 -0.89 -14.58
CA TRP A 17 11.42 -0.37 -13.36
C TRP A 17 10.43 0.37 -12.45
N MET A 18 9.41 0.99 -13.03
CA MET A 18 8.37 1.74 -12.33
C MET A 18 7.30 0.80 -11.77
N LYS A 19 7.03 -0.33 -12.44
CA LYS A 19 6.23 -1.44 -11.87
C LYS A 19 6.86 -2.00 -10.60
N VAL A 20 8.18 -2.19 -10.58
CA VAL A 20 8.90 -2.66 -9.39
C VAL A 20 8.81 -1.65 -8.24
N LEU A 21 8.93 -0.35 -8.53
CA LEU A 21 8.76 0.70 -7.51
C LEU A 21 7.32 0.76 -6.97
N SER A 22 6.31 0.53 -7.80
CA SER A 22 4.92 0.48 -7.37
C SER A 22 4.60 -0.75 -6.52
N LEU A 23 5.23 -1.91 -6.78
CA LEU A 23 5.10 -3.11 -5.94
C LEU A 23 5.69 -2.92 -4.53
N VAL A 24 6.71 -2.07 -4.38
CA VAL A 24 7.30 -1.75 -3.08
C VAL A 24 6.45 -0.75 -2.29
N ASN A 25 5.59 0.02 -2.98
CA ASN A 25 4.84 1.10 -2.35
C ASN A 25 3.49 0.60 -1.80
N PRO A 26 3.29 0.57 -0.47
CA PRO A 26 2.02 0.14 0.12
C PRO A 26 0.83 1.01 -0.28
N MET A 27 1.07 2.27 -0.69
CA MET A 27 0.00 3.14 -1.20
C MET A 27 -0.60 2.66 -2.52
N THR A 28 0.16 1.92 -3.34
CA THR A 28 -0.34 1.38 -4.61
C THR A 28 -1.46 0.37 -4.37
N TYR A 29 -1.33 -0.48 -3.36
CA TYR A 29 -2.34 -1.47 -2.96
C TYR A 29 -3.62 -0.79 -2.42
N GLY A 30 -3.48 0.32 -1.69
CA GLY A 30 -4.63 1.12 -1.23
C GLY A 30 -5.44 1.73 -2.37
N VAL A 31 -4.75 2.22 -3.42
CA VAL A 31 -5.39 2.79 -4.60
C VAL A 31 -6.03 1.71 -5.47
N ASP A 32 -5.41 0.54 -5.63
CA ASP A 32 -6.00 -0.59 -6.39
C ASP A 32 -7.25 -1.13 -5.69
N LEU A 33 -7.22 -1.28 -4.36
CA LEU A 33 -8.39 -1.68 -3.58
C LEU A 33 -9.52 -0.66 -3.68
N ALA A 34 -9.22 0.64 -3.60
CA ALA A 34 -10.21 1.69 -3.78
C ALA A 34 -10.82 1.68 -5.20
N ARG A 35 -9.99 1.43 -6.23
CA ARG A 35 -10.46 1.27 -7.61
C ARG A 35 -11.36 0.04 -7.76
N TRP A 36 -11.00 -1.07 -7.12
CA TRP A 36 -11.84 -2.26 -7.09
C TRP A 36 -13.17 -1.98 -6.37
N SER A 37 -13.18 -1.26 -5.25
CA SER A 37 -14.41 -0.88 -4.55
C SER A 37 -15.32 0.05 -5.34
N LEU A 38 -14.76 0.93 -6.18
CA LEU A 38 -15.52 1.93 -6.93
C LEU A 38 -15.96 1.46 -8.33
N VAL A 39 -15.11 0.70 -9.02
CA VAL A 39 -15.27 0.35 -10.44
C VAL A 39 -15.34 -1.18 -10.66
N GLY A 40 -15.01 -1.99 -9.64
CA GLY A 40 -15.01 -3.45 -9.73
C GLY A 40 -13.78 -4.03 -10.46
N VAL A 41 -12.80 -3.20 -10.80
CA VAL A 41 -11.58 -3.60 -11.52
C VAL A 41 -10.40 -3.59 -10.54
N SER A 42 -9.70 -4.72 -10.40
CA SER A 42 -8.44 -4.81 -9.65
C SER A 42 -7.29 -5.25 -10.55
N SER A 43 -6.11 -4.66 -10.36
CA SER A 43 -4.90 -5.00 -11.13
C SER A 43 -4.12 -6.15 -10.50
N PHE A 44 -4.09 -6.22 -9.16
CA PHE A 44 -3.33 -7.24 -8.41
C PHE A 44 -4.21 -8.27 -7.71
N GLY A 45 -5.47 -7.92 -7.48
CA GLY A 45 -6.46 -8.75 -6.78
C GLY A 45 -6.71 -8.24 -5.36
N PRO A 46 -7.98 -8.04 -4.96
CA PRO A 46 -8.33 -7.36 -3.71
C PRO A 46 -7.83 -8.07 -2.45
N GLY A 47 -7.62 -9.39 -2.52
CA GLY A 47 -7.07 -10.16 -1.40
C GLY A 47 -5.59 -9.84 -1.11
N LEU A 48 -4.78 -9.62 -2.15
CA LEU A 48 -3.38 -9.23 -1.99
C LEU A 48 -3.29 -7.80 -1.45
N ASP A 49 -4.14 -6.90 -1.95
CA ASP A 49 -4.18 -5.51 -1.50
C ASP A 49 -4.50 -5.41 -0.01
N LEU A 50 -5.53 -6.13 0.44
CA LEU A 50 -5.90 -6.20 1.86
C LEU A 50 -4.81 -6.82 2.72
N ALA A 51 -4.13 -7.87 2.25
CA ALA A 51 -3.06 -8.51 2.99
C ALA A 51 -1.87 -7.56 3.20
N VAL A 52 -1.46 -6.82 2.16
CA VAL A 52 -0.35 -5.86 2.25
C VAL A 52 -0.71 -4.69 3.16
N LEU A 53 -1.91 -4.11 2.99
CA LEU A 53 -2.36 -3.02 3.85
C LEU A 53 -2.49 -3.45 5.32
N GLY A 54 -3.03 -4.66 5.55
CA GLY A 54 -3.13 -5.25 6.88
C GLY A 54 -1.76 -5.49 7.54
N ALA A 55 -0.80 -6.01 6.78
CA ALA A 55 0.57 -6.21 7.27
C ALA A 55 1.26 -4.89 7.63
N VAL A 56 1.09 -3.86 6.80
CA VAL A 56 1.64 -2.51 7.05
C VAL A 56 0.98 -1.87 8.27
N ALA A 57 -0.33 -2.03 8.44
CA ALA A 57 -1.05 -1.55 9.61
C ALA A 57 -0.61 -2.26 10.90
N ALA A 58 -0.43 -3.58 10.86
CA ALA A 58 0.07 -4.34 12.00
C ALA A 58 1.50 -3.92 12.36
N LEU A 59 2.37 -3.72 11.36
CA LEU A 59 3.74 -3.27 11.57
C LEU A 59 3.79 -1.86 12.18
N SER A 60 2.97 -0.93 11.68
CA SER A 60 2.92 0.44 12.22
C SER A 60 2.41 0.47 13.65
N LEU A 61 1.37 -0.33 13.97
CA LEU A 61 0.88 -0.50 15.34
C LEU A 61 1.91 -1.13 16.25
N PHE A 62 2.64 -2.14 15.77
CA PHE A 62 3.70 -2.79 16.54
C PHE A 62 4.84 -1.82 16.85
N ILE A 63 5.30 -1.06 15.85
CA ILE A 63 6.33 -0.02 16.04
C ILE A 63 5.83 1.05 17.00
N ALA A 64 4.59 1.50 16.86
CA ALA A 64 4.00 2.51 17.74
C ALA A 64 3.92 2.01 19.19
N ALA A 65 3.45 0.78 19.40
CA ALA A 65 3.38 0.16 20.73
C ALA A 65 4.76 0.02 21.37
N PHE A 66 5.75 -0.46 20.61
CA PHE A 66 7.13 -0.59 21.08
C PHE A 66 7.76 0.76 21.43
N CYS A 67 7.52 1.79 20.60
CA CYS A 67 8.05 3.13 20.85
C CYS A 67 7.38 3.78 22.08
N TYR A 68 6.08 3.56 22.26
CA TYR A 68 5.31 4.07 23.40
C TYR A 68 5.76 3.44 24.73
N GLU A 69 5.98 2.13 24.75
CA GLU A 69 6.50 1.41 25.92
C GLU A 69 7.88 1.94 26.35
N ARG A 70 8.73 2.30 25.39
CA ARG A 70 10.04 2.90 25.70
C ARG A 70 9.97 4.36 26.13
N ALA A 71 9.00 5.13 25.62
CA ALA A 71 8.85 6.55 25.93
C ALA A 71 8.22 6.82 27.31
N THR A 72 7.51 5.83 27.88
CA THR A 72 6.81 5.99 29.18
C THR A 72 7.68 5.56 30.37
N LEU A 73 8.91 5.08 30.14
CA LEU A 73 9.83 4.62 31.18
C LEU A 73 10.87 5.68 31.63
N GLU A 74 10.72 6.94 31.19
CA GLU A 74 11.53 8.09 31.65
C GLU A 74 10.72 9.03 32.56
#